data_AF-A0A960HVU6-F1
#
_entry.id   AF-A0A960HVU6-F1
#
_cell.length_a   1.000
_cell.length_b   1.000
_cell.length_c   1.000
_cell.angle_alpha   90.00
_cell.angle_beta   90.00
_cell.angle_gamma   90.00
#
_symmetry.space_group_name_H-M   'P 1'
#
loop_
_entity.id
_entity.type
_entity.pdbx_description
1 polymer ?
#
loop_
_entity_poly.entity_id
_entity_poly.type
_entity_poly.pdbx_seq_one_letter_code
_entity_poly.pdbx_strand_id
1 'polypeptide(L)'
;MSRTTPRTRLALFAGALLAVVALGVAAVAASASDDAGFRTARAEVRDVQQVLESVGTVEPVSQAAVSFPTSGTVEAVYVEVGDTVTTGSPLADLDASD
;
A
#
# COMPACT_ATOMS: atom_id res chain seq x y z
N MET A 1 -13.23 -32.16 -78.35
CA MET A 1 -13.27 -30.77 -78.87
C MET A 1 -14.60 -30.13 -78.47
N SER A 2 -14.76 -29.72 -77.21
CA SER A 2 -16.01 -29.07 -76.74
C SER A 2 -15.90 -27.56 -76.93
N ARG A 3 -16.57 -27.04 -77.96
CA ARG A 3 -16.73 -25.60 -78.18
C ARG A 3 -17.64 -25.05 -77.08
N THR A 4 -17.05 -24.62 -75.97
CA THR A 4 -17.74 -23.84 -74.95
C THR A 4 -18.15 -22.50 -75.57
N THR A 5 -19.45 -22.31 -75.78
CA THR A 5 -20.03 -21.09 -76.33
C THR A 5 -19.66 -19.87 -75.45
N PRO A 6 -19.39 -18.69 -76.05
CA PRO A 6 -18.83 -17.53 -75.33
C PRO A 6 -19.71 -17.04 -74.17
N ARG A 7 -21.01 -17.32 -74.24
CA ARG A 7 -22.00 -17.00 -73.20
C ARG A 7 -21.81 -17.77 -71.89
N THR A 8 -21.35 -19.03 -71.96
CA THR A 8 -21.10 -19.87 -70.77
C THR A 8 -19.86 -19.41 -70.01
N ARG A 9 -18.82 -18.98 -70.74
CA ARG A 9 -17.60 -18.42 -70.15
C ARG A 9 -17.90 -17.11 -69.42
N LEU A 10 -18.71 -16.23 -70.00
CA LEU A 10 -19.11 -14.97 -69.37
C LEU A 10 -19.92 -15.19 -68.07
N ALA A 11 -20.83 -16.17 -68.06
CA ALA A 11 -21.59 -16.51 -66.86
C ALA A 11 -20.70 -17.06 -65.73
N LEU A 12 -19.69 -17.86 -66.07
CA LEU A 12 -18.70 -18.36 -65.10
C LEU A 12 -17.85 -17.23 -64.52
N PHE A 13 -17.41 -16.27 -65.34
CA PHE A 13 -16.67 -15.10 -64.87
C PHE A 13 -17.52 -14.18 -63.97
N ALA A 14 -18.78 -13.95 -64.32
CA ALA A 14 -19.71 -13.17 -63.50
C ALA A 14 -19.98 -13.85 -62.15
N GLY A 15 -20.17 -15.17 -62.14
CA GLY A 15 -20.34 -15.96 -60.92
C GLY A 15 -19.09 -15.94 -60.03
N ALA A 16 -17.90 -16.06 -60.62
CA ALA A 16 -16.64 -15.96 -59.89
C ALA A 16 -16.43 -14.56 -59.29
N LEU A 17 -16.76 -13.49 -60.03
CA LEU A 17 -16.67 -12.13 -59.54
C LEU A 17 -17.63 -11.88 -58.36
N LEU A 18 -18.87 -12.36 -58.48
CA LEU A 18 -19.86 -12.29 -57.39
C LEU A 18 -19.39 -13.06 -56.14
N ALA A 19 -18.80 -14.24 -56.32
CA ALA A 19 -18.26 -15.02 -55.21
C ALA A 19 -17.09 -14.29 -54.53
N VAL A 20 -16.19 -13.66 -55.29
CA VAL A 20 -15.07 -12.88 -54.74
C VAL A 20 -15.58 -11.65 -53.99
N VAL A 21 -16.57 -10.93 -54.51
CA VAL A 21 -17.19 -9.78 -53.83
C VAL A 21 -17.88 -10.22 -52.55
N ALA A 22 -18.66 -11.31 -52.58
CA ALA A 22 -19.33 -11.85 -51.40
C ALA A 22 -18.34 -12.27 -50.32
N LEU A 23 -17.24 -12.93 -50.69
CA LEU A 23 -16.16 -13.31 -49.78
C LEU A 23 -15.45 -12.08 -49.19
N GLY A 24 -15.21 -11.05 -50.01
CA GLY A 24 -14.61 -9.80 -49.56
C GLY A 24 -15.47 -9.07 -48.52
N VAL A 25 -16.78 -8.97 -48.78
CA VAL A 25 -17.73 -8.36 -47.83
C VAL A 25 -17.81 -9.17 -46.53
N ALA A 26 -17.86 -10.50 -46.62
CA ALA A 26 -17.90 -11.37 -45.45
C ALA A 26 -16.61 -11.26 -44.61
N ALA A 27 -15.44 -11.16 -45.25
CA ALA A 27 -14.16 -11.01 -44.56
C ALA A 27 -14.07 -9.67 -43.81
N VAL A 28 -14.51 -8.56 -44.42
CA VAL A 28 -14.53 -7.25 -43.77
C VAL A 28 -15.50 -7.22 -42.58
N ALA A 29 -16.69 -7.80 -42.73
CA ALA A 29 -17.67 -7.89 -41.65
C ALA A 29 -17.18 -8.76 -40.48
N ALA A 30 -16.45 -9.85 -40.77
CA ALA A 30 -15.87 -10.71 -39.74
C ALA A 30 -14.63 -10.11 -39.06
N SER A 31 -13.93 -9.18 -39.73
CA SER A 31 -12.76 -8.48 -39.17
C SER A 31 -13.11 -7.29 -38.27
N ALA A 32 -14.39 -7.03 -38.05
CA ALA A 32 -14.84 -6.07 -37.04
C ALA A 32 -14.64 -6.65 -35.64
N SER A 33 -13.44 -6.46 -35.08
CA SER A 33 -13.08 -6.71 -33.67
C SER A 33 -12.09 -5.59 -33.30
N ASP A 34 -12.07 -4.97 -32.13
CA ASP A 34 -12.57 -5.30 -30.80
C ASP A 34 -13.07 -4.02 -30.13
N ASP A 35 -14.16 -4.09 -29.38
CA ASP A 35 -14.44 -3.09 -28.35
C ASP A 35 -13.37 -3.32 -27.27
N ALA A 36 -12.39 -2.42 -27.17
CA ALA A 36 -11.31 -2.52 -26.19
C ALA A 36 -11.93 -2.52 -24.78
N GLY A 37 -12.12 -3.71 -24.21
CA GLY A 37 -12.90 -3.89 -23.00
C GLY A 37 -12.33 -3.08 -21.84
N PHE A 38 -13.13 -2.16 -21.30
CA PHE A 38 -12.76 -1.39 -20.12
C PHE A 38 -12.97 -2.20 -18.85
N ARG A 39 -12.01 -2.09 -17.92
CA ARG A 39 -12.21 -2.51 -16.53
C ARG A 39 -12.67 -1.29 -15.74
N THR A 40 -13.92 -1.31 -15.30
CA THR A 40 -14.50 -0.25 -14.49
C THR A 40 -14.69 -0.74 -13.06
N ALA A 41 -14.76 0.21 -12.13
CA ALA A 41 -15.13 -0.02 -10.74
C ALA A 41 -16.15 1.04 -10.33
N ARG A 42 -16.99 0.73 -9.34
CA ARG A 42 -17.95 1.67 -8.79
C ARG A 42 -17.20 2.76 -8.02
N ALA A 43 -17.45 4.03 -8.37
CA ALA A 43 -16.95 5.15 -7.60
C ALA A 43 -17.70 5.23 -6.26
N GLU A 44 -16.96 5.41 -5.18
CA GLU A 44 -17.50 5.52 -3.83
C GLU A 44 -16.78 6.63 -3.06
N VAL A 45 -17.54 7.35 -2.24
CA VAL A 45 -16.97 8.30 -1.27
C VAL A 45 -16.49 7.50 -0.08
N ARG A 46 -15.20 7.64 0.24
CA ARG A 46 -14.56 7.02 1.41
C ARG A 46 -13.56 7.99 2.01
N ASP A 47 -13.26 7.79 3.28
CA ASP A 47 -12.24 8.56 3.97
C ASP A 47 -10.84 8.18 3.48
N VAL A 48 -9.96 9.16 3.34
CA VAL A 48 -8.56 8.97 3.01
C VAL A 48 -7.75 8.98 4.30
N GLN A 49 -7.14 7.85 4.63
CA GLN A 49 -6.25 7.75 5.78
C GLN A 49 -4.86 8.30 5.39
N GLN A 50 -4.40 9.32 6.10
CA GLN A 50 -3.01 9.76 6.07
C GLN A 50 -2.35 9.38 7.38
N VAL A 51 -1.26 8.63 7.28
CA VAL A 51 -0.45 8.24 8.43
C VAL A 51 0.77 9.15 8.48
N LEU A 52 0.98 9.80 9.62
CA LEU A 52 2.20 10.55 9.92
C LEU A 52 2.95 9.79 11.00
N GLU A 53 4.16 9.36 10.69
CA GLU A 53 5.04 8.69 11.64
C GLU A 53 5.95 9.72 12.31
N SER A 54 6.06 9.66 13.63
CA SER A 54 6.92 10.53 14.42
C SER A 54 7.55 9.75 15.56
N VAL A 55 8.74 10.18 15.97
CA VAL A 55 9.50 9.61 17.09
C VAL A 55 9.62 10.64 18.20
N GLY A 56 9.54 10.17 19.44
CA GLY A 56 9.67 11.00 20.63
C GLY A 56 10.21 10.19 21.82
N THR A 57 10.70 10.89 22.83
CA THR A 57 11.16 10.28 24.09
C THR A 57 10.09 10.46 25.15
N VAL A 58 9.93 9.45 26.01
CA VAL A 58 8.99 9.51 27.15
C VAL A 58 9.77 9.92 28.39
N GLU A 59 9.27 10.95 29.08
CA GLU A 59 9.83 11.45 30.34
C GLU A 59 8.79 11.34 31.47
N PRO A 60 9.20 11.12 32.72
CA PRO A 60 8.29 11.11 33.87
C PRO A 60 7.55 12.44 34.02
N VAL A 61 6.25 12.39 34.31
CA VAL A 61 5.44 13.59 34.63
C VAL A 61 5.91 14.25 35.93
N SER A 62 6.49 13.47 36.84
CA SER A 62 7.02 13.95 38.12
C SER A 62 8.34 13.26 38.42
N GLN A 63 9.35 14.05 38.76
CA GLN A 63 10.70 13.59 39.08
C GLN A 63 11.25 14.44 40.23
N ALA A 64 12.02 13.82 41.12
CA ALA A 64 12.72 14.50 42.20
C ALA A 64 14.18 14.04 42.23
N ALA A 65 15.12 15.00 42.28
CA ALA A 65 16.52 14.73 42.56
C ALA A 65 16.75 14.99 44.05
N VAL A 66 17.00 13.92 44.81
CA VAL A 66 17.25 14.00 46.25
C VAL A 66 18.76 14.07 46.48
N SER A 67 19.17 14.97 47.37
CA SER A 67 20.57 15.12 47.78
C SER A 67 20.63 15.42 49.27
N PHE A 68 21.77 15.16 49.89
CA PHE A 68 21.99 15.53 51.28
C PHE A 68 22.20 17.05 51.40
N PRO A 69 21.63 17.69 52.44
CA PRO A 69 21.74 19.14 52.64
C PRO A 69 23.12 19.57 53.15
N THR A 70 23.93 18.64 53.67
CA THR A 70 25.25 18.89 54.26
C THR A 70 26.30 17.97 53.66
N SER A 71 27.57 18.37 53.78
CA SER A 71 28.71 17.49 53.51
C SER A 71 28.84 16.42 54.58
N GLY A 72 29.34 15.25 54.19
CA GLY A 72 29.58 14.11 55.06
C GLY A 72 29.99 12.89 54.25
N THR A 73 30.18 11.76 54.92
CA THR A 73 30.45 10.47 54.29
C THR A 73 29.18 9.64 54.23
N VAL A 74 28.89 9.01 53.09
CA VAL A 74 27.73 8.11 52.96
C VAL A 74 27.97 6.87 53.82
N GLU A 75 27.11 6.65 54.80
CA GLU A 75 27.21 5.51 55.73
C GLU A 75 26.50 4.29 55.14
N ALA A 76 25.30 4.47 54.60
CA ALA A 76 24.50 3.39 54.03
C ALA A 76 23.58 3.86 52.90
N VAL A 77 23.24 2.95 51.98
CA VAL A 77 22.20 3.13 50.95
C VAL A 77 21.24 1.95 51.03
N TYR A 78 19.95 2.23 51.11
CA TYR A 78 18.90 1.23 51.41
C TYR A 78 18.11 0.78 50.18
N VAL A 79 18.35 1.38 49.02
CA VAL A 79 17.55 1.19 47.80
C VAL A 79 18.42 0.93 46.59
N GLU A 80 17.89 0.16 45.64
CA GLU A 80 18.50 -0.12 44.35
C GLU A 80 17.69 0.47 43.19
N VAL A 81 18.31 0.53 42.00
CA VAL A 81 17.66 1.06 40.81
C VAL A 81 16.50 0.15 40.41
N GLY A 82 15.30 0.72 40.37
CA GLY A 82 14.05 0.02 40.05
C GLY A 82 13.15 -0.22 41.25
N ASP A 83 13.64 0.06 42.47
CA ASP A 83 12.83 -0.09 43.68
C ASP A 83 11.70 0.95 43.73
N THR A 84 10.53 0.49 44.18
CA THR A 84 9.40 1.37 44.49
C THR A 84 9.46 1.76 45.95
N VAL A 85 9.55 3.06 46.21
CA VAL A 85 9.56 3.63 47.56
C VAL A 85 8.30 4.45 47.81
N THR A 86 7.91 4.56 49.08
CA THR A 86 6.78 5.40 49.52
C THR A 86 7.28 6.62 50.28
N THR A 87 6.45 7.65 50.40
CA THR A 87 6.77 8.85 51.16
C THR A 87 7.21 8.51 52.59
N GLY A 88 8.38 9.02 52.99
CA GLY A 88 8.97 8.79 54.31
C GLY A 88 9.86 7.54 54.39
N SER A 89 10.01 6.77 53.30
CA SER A 89 10.99 5.68 53.25
C SER A 89 12.41 6.24 53.28
N PRO A 90 13.29 5.77 54.19
CA PRO A 90 14.69 6.17 54.17
C PRO A 90 15.38 5.62 52.92
N LEU A 91 16.15 6.46 52.23
CA LEU A 91 16.86 6.08 51.00
C LEU A 91 18.35 5.81 51.26
N ALA A 92 18.97 6.61 52.11
CA ALA A 92 20.38 6.52 52.47
C ALA A 92 20.65 7.31 53.77
N ASP A 93 21.72 6.95 54.47
CA ASP A 93 22.22 7.63 55.67
C ASP A 93 23.57 8.29 55.40
N LEU A 94 23.78 9.46 56.01
CA LEU A 94 25.00 10.26 55.92
C LEU A 94 25.57 10.47 57.31
N ASP A 95 26.85 10.14 57.48
CA ASP A 95 27.63 10.54 58.63
C ASP A 95 28.20 11.95 58.41
N ALA A 96 27.72 12.90 59.21
CA ALA A 96 28.11 14.31 59.16
C ALA A 96 28.95 14.74 60.39
N SER A 97 29.66 13.80 61.03
CA SER A 97 30.45 14.06 62.24
C SER A 97 31.88 14.59 62.01
N ASP A 98 32.24 14.92 60.77
CA ASP A 98 33.53 15.52 60.37
C ASP A 98 33.52 17.06 60.36
#